data_AF-A0A7L1AQE6-F1
#
_entry.id   AF-A0A7L1AQE6-F1
#
_cell.length_a   1.000
_cell.length_b   1.000
_cell.length_c   1.000
_cell.angle_alpha   90.00
_cell.angle_beta   90.00
_cell.angle_gamma   90.00
#
_symmetry.space_group_name_H-M   'P 1'
#
loop_
_entity.id
_entity.type
_entity.pdbx_description
1 polymer ?
#
loop_
_entity_poly.entity_id
_entity_poly.type
_entity_poly.pdbx_seq_one_letter_code
_entity_poly.pdbx_strand_id
1 'polypeptide(L)'
;QCDTIYKGFAGCLISLGDSMARSVRQQQQEEGGEEAQELDTICKSWDDFHTCASEVLSRCPVEAATIWESLRQESRKIQFQGNLQELCSARGRLASAQGSPASETNQATLRGSATPLHPRLLALLALPLLL
;
A
#
# COMPACT_ATOMS: atom_id res chain seq x y z
N GLN A 1 -16.96 14.54 -1.02
CA GLN A 1 -16.49 13.24 -0.48
C GLN A 1 -14.98 13.07 -0.70
N CYS A 2 -14.45 13.40 -1.89
CA CYS A 2 -13.00 13.35 -2.16
C CYS A 2 -12.20 14.58 -1.71
N ASP A 3 -12.89 15.66 -1.34
CA ASP A 3 -12.31 16.91 -0.82
C ASP A 3 -11.60 16.73 0.53
N THR A 4 -11.98 15.71 1.32
CA THR A 4 -11.40 15.47 2.65
C THR A 4 -10.31 14.39 2.68
N ILE A 5 -10.00 13.73 1.56
CA ILE A 5 -9.02 12.62 1.56
C ILE A 5 -7.62 13.11 1.97
N TYR A 6 -7.25 14.33 1.59
CA TYR A 6 -5.97 14.93 1.98
C TYR A 6 -5.91 15.25 3.47
N LYS A 7 -7.02 15.73 4.04
CA LYS A 7 -7.13 15.94 5.48
C LYS A 7 -7.01 14.62 6.24
N GLY A 8 -7.66 13.56 5.75
CA GLY A 8 -7.56 12.22 6.33
C GLY A 8 -6.13 11.66 6.24
N PHE A 9 -5.51 11.74 5.07
CA PHE A 9 -4.14 11.25 4.85
C PHE A 9 -3.11 12.02 5.69
N ALA A 10 -3.25 13.34 5.78
CA ALA A 10 -2.44 14.16 6.69
C ALA A 10 -2.64 13.75 8.14
N GLY A 11 -3.87 13.40 8.54
CA GLY A 11 -4.15 12.81 9.86
C GLY A 11 -3.38 11.51 10.10
N CYS A 12 -3.32 10.61 9.11
CA CYS A 12 -2.53 9.39 9.20
C CYS A 12 -1.02 9.69 9.37
N LEU A 13 -0.48 10.67 8.64
CA LEU A 13 0.93 11.08 8.76
C LEU A 13 1.25 11.67 10.14
N ILE A 14 0.36 12.49 10.69
CA ILE A 14 0.52 13.06 12.03
C ILE A 14 0.55 11.94 13.07
N SER A 15 -0.40 11.00 13.00
CA SER A 15 -0.45 9.84 13.90
C SER A 15 0.81 8.97 13.82
N LEU A 16 1.37 8.77 12.62
CA LEU A 16 2.65 8.08 12.44
C LEU A 16 3.79 8.80 13.18
N GLY A 17 3.91 10.11 12.97
CA GLY A 17 4.91 10.95 13.64
C GLY A 17 4.77 10.91 15.16
N ASP A 18 3.55 11.02 15.69
CA ASP A 18 3.26 10.94 17.12
C ASP A 18 3.58 9.57 17.72
N SER A 19 3.35 8.48 16.99
CA SER A 19 3.70 7.13 17.42
C SER A 19 5.22 6.95 17.52
N MET A 20 5.96 7.36 16.48
CA MET A 20 7.42 7.28 16.46
C MET A 20 8.07 8.21 17.51
N ALA A 21 7.51 9.40 17.72
CA ALA A 21 8.00 10.30 18.76
C ALA A 21 7.75 9.76 20.18
N ARG A 22 6.74 8.90 20.38
CA ARG A 22 6.51 8.21 21.66
C ARG A 22 7.47 7.04 21.83
N SER A 23 7.73 6.25 20.80
CA SER A 23 8.70 5.13 20.89
C SER A 23 10.09 5.64 21.28
N VAL A 24 10.55 6.74 20.68
CA VAL A 24 11.84 7.36 21.02
C VAL A 24 11.90 7.87 22.47
N ARG A 25 10.81 8.44 22.99
CA ARG A 25 10.78 8.92 24.38
C ARG A 25 10.79 7.78 25.38
N GLN A 26 10.11 6.68 25.08
CA GLN A 26 10.07 5.50 25.95
C GLN A 26 11.45 4.83 26.02
N GLN A 27 12.19 4.80 24.91
CA GLN A 27 13.58 4.33 24.88
C GLN A 27 14.52 5.13 25.79
N GLN A 28 14.34 6.46 25.88
CA GLN A 28 15.19 7.29 26.76
C GLN A 28 14.91 7.04 28.25
N GLN A 29 13.76 6.46 28.60
CA GLN A 29 13.40 6.10 29.97
C GLN A 29 13.74 4.66 30.34
N GLU A 30 13.82 3.76 29.36
CA GLU A 30 14.21 2.37 29.53
C GLU A 30 15.67 2.18 29.08
N GLU A 31 16.64 2.46 29.97
CA GLU A 31 18.05 2.12 29.71
C GLU A 31 18.19 0.59 29.56
N GLY A 32 18.24 0.10 28.32
CA GLY A 32 18.52 -1.31 28.01
C GLY A 32 17.50 -2.04 27.12
N GLY A 33 16.59 -1.33 26.43
CA GLY A 33 15.66 -1.97 25.49
C GLY A 33 16.37 -2.72 24.36
N GLU A 34 15.93 -3.95 24.06
CA GLU A 34 16.47 -4.74 22.94
C GLU A 34 16.12 -4.07 21.60
N GLU A 35 17.13 -3.87 20.73
CA GLU A 35 17.00 -3.27 19.39
C GLU A 35 15.88 -3.92 18.55
N ALA A 36 15.64 -5.22 18.73
CA ALA A 36 14.56 -5.95 18.08
C ALA A 36 13.16 -5.45 18.48
N GLN A 37 12.97 -5.05 19.74
CA GLN A 37 11.71 -4.55 20.27
C GLN A 37 11.43 -3.10 19.83
N GLU A 38 12.48 -2.33 19.60
CA GLU A 38 12.40 -1.01 18.96
C GLU A 38 11.92 -1.12 17.51
N LEU A 39 12.56 -1.99 16.72
CA LEU A 39 12.17 -2.21 15.33
C LEU A 39 10.74 -2.74 15.21
N ASP A 40 10.30 -3.59 16.15
CA ASP A 40 8.91 -4.05 16.22
C ASP A 40 7.93 -2.88 16.38
N THR A 41 8.21 -1.96 17.30
CA THR A 41 7.35 -0.80 17.58
C THR A 41 7.29 0.17 16.39
N ILE A 42 8.42 0.40 15.73
CA ILE A 42 8.51 1.22 14.52
C ILE A 42 7.67 0.59 13.40
N CYS A 43 7.83 -0.71 13.17
CA CYS A 43 7.10 -1.39 12.10
C CYS A 43 5.60 -1.53 12.38
N LYS A 44 5.20 -1.68 13.64
CA LYS A 44 3.78 -1.59 14.01
C LYS A 44 3.19 -0.22 13.69
N SER A 45 3.91 0.85 14.01
CA SER A 45 3.49 2.23 13.68
C SER A 45 3.37 2.43 12.16
N TRP A 46 4.28 1.84 11.39
CA TRP A 46 4.23 1.83 9.93
C TRP A 46 3.01 1.08 9.39
N ASP A 47 2.70 -0.11 9.93
CA ASP A 47 1.53 -0.91 9.55
C ASP A 47 0.21 -0.18 9.84
N ASP A 48 0.12 0.50 10.99
CA ASP A 48 -1.04 1.31 11.38
C ASP A 48 -1.23 2.50 10.40
N PHE A 49 -0.14 3.17 10.03
CA PHE A 49 -0.17 4.21 9.00
C PHE A 49 -0.64 3.66 7.66
N HIS A 50 -0.11 2.51 7.22
CA HIS A 50 -0.45 1.92 5.94
C HIS A 50 -1.94 1.55 5.87
N THR A 51 -2.49 1.01 6.97
CA THR A 51 -3.92 0.71 7.11
C THR A 51 -4.75 1.98 7.02
N CYS A 52 -4.43 3.00 7.82
CA CYS A 52 -5.13 4.30 7.83
C CYS A 52 -5.13 4.97 6.44
N ALA A 53 -3.96 5.04 5.80
CA ALA A 53 -3.80 5.67 4.50
C ALA A 53 -4.61 4.93 3.43
N SER A 54 -4.58 3.59 3.43
CA SER A 54 -5.34 2.77 2.48
C SER A 54 -6.85 2.95 2.64
N GLU A 55 -7.36 2.99 3.88
CA GLU A 55 -8.77 3.24 4.16
C GLU A 55 -9.24 4.63 3.72
N VAL A 56 -8.41 5.66 3.91
CA VAL A 56 -8.74 7.03 3.46
C VAL A 56 -8.73 7.13 1.94
N LEU A 57 -7.70 6.59 1.30
CA LEU A 57 -7.49 6.72 -0.16
C LEU A 57 -8.45 5.84 -0.97
N SER A 58 -8.86 4.69 -0.45
CA SER A 58 -9.82 3.79 -1.11
C SER A 58 -11.19 4.43 -1.37
N ARG A 59 -11.53 5.51 -0.65
CA ARG A 59 -12.78 6.25 -0.84
C ARG A 59 -12.83 7.05 -2.14
N CYS A 60 -11.67 7.35 -2.73
CA CYS A 60 -11.53 8.16 -3.96
C CYS A 60 -10.39 7.63 -4.86
N PRO A 61 -10.58 6.45 -5.48
CA PRO A 61 -9.50 5.72 -6.11
C PRO A 61 -8.94 6.40 -7.37
N VAL A 62 -9.76 7.17 -8.10
CA VAL A 62 -9.31 7.83 -9.35
C VAL A 62 -8.36 8.98 -9.02
N GLU A 63 -8.79 9.90 -8.16
CA GLU A 63 -7.99 11.05 -7.73
C GLU A 63 -6.72 10.61 -6.98
N ALA A 64 -6.86 9.61 -6.10
CA ALA A 64 -5.74 9.05 -5.36
C ALA A 64 -4.72 8.39 -6.31
N ALA A 65 -5.15 7.62 -7.30
CA ALA A 65 -4.26 6.94 -8.24
C ALA A 65 -3.48 7.94 -9.12
N THR A 66 -4.12 9.01 -9.60
CA THR A 66 -3.44 10.03 -10.42
C THR A 66 -2.33 10.73 -9.65
N ILE A 67 -2.61 11.16 -8.42
CA ILE A 67 -1.60 11.84 -7.59
C ILE A 67 -0.53 10.86 -7.10
N TRP A 68 -0.92 9.65 -6.69
CA TRP A 68 0.02 8.60 -6.32
C TRP A 68 1.02 8.33 -7.44
N GLU A 69 0.56 8.24 -8.68
CA GLU A 69 1.44 8.02 -9.82
C GLU A 69 2.42 9.19 -10.03
N SER A 70 1.95 10.44 -9.91
CA SER A 70 2.81 11.63 -9.97
C SER A 70 3.86 11.63 -8.85
N LEU A 71 3.45 11.38 -7.60
CA LEU A 71 4.35 11.32 -6.45
C LEU A 71 5.35 10.17 -6.56
N ARG A 72 4.92 9.00 -7.05
CA ARG A 72 5.78 7.83 -7.30
C ARG A 72 6.82 8.13 -8.38
N GLN A 73 6.50 8.96 -9.36
CA GLN A 73 7.47 9.41 -10.37
C GLN A 73 8.48 10.38 -9.78
N GLU A 74 8.05 11.29 -8.92
CA GLU A 74 8.93 12.27 -8.27
C GLU A 74 9.84 11.62 -7.22
N SER A 75 9.32 10.66 -6.43
CA SER A 75 10.09 9.96 -5.41
C SER A 75 11.29 9.20 -5.98
N ARG A 76 11.19 8.68 -7.21
CA ARG A 76 12.31 7.99 -7.90
C ARG A 76 13.50 8.90 -8.19
N LYS A 77 13.31 10.22 -8.20
CA LYS A 77 14.41 11.19 -8.40
C LYS A 77 15.20 11.43 -7.12
N ILE A 78 14.64 11.07 -5.96
CA ILE A 78 15.25 11.28 -4.66
C ILE A 78 15.93 9.98 -4.22
N GLN A 79 17.23 10.04 -3.95
CA GLN A 79 17.96 8.92 -3.37
C GLN A 79 17.87 8.97 -1.84
N PHE A 80 16.80 8.40 -1.30
CA PHE A 80 16.71 8.14 0.13
C PHE A 80 17.48 6.86 0.46
N GLN A 81 18.41 6.92 1.41
CA GLN A 81 19.04 5.74 1.98
C GLN A 81 18.10 5.09 2.98
N GLY A 82 17.60 3.89 2.65
CA GLY A 82 16.64 3.18 3.48
C GLY A 82 15.24 3.81 3.46
N ASN A 83 14.23 2.99 3.73
CA ASN A 83 12.86 3.46 3.95
C ASN A 83 12.11 2.46 4.83
N LEU A 84 11.02 2.90 5.45
CA LEU A 84 10.22 2.08 6.37
C LEU A 84 9.57 0.89 5.69
N GLN A 85 9.20 1.01 4.41
CA GLN A 85 8.65 -0.10 3.64
C GLN A 85 9.68 -1.24 3.53
N GLU A 86 10.92 -0.94 3.14
CA GLU A 86 12.00 -1.94 3.05
C GLU A 86 12.32 -2.52 4.41
N LEU A 87 12.47 -1.67 5.45
CA LEU A 87 12.77 -2.08 6.82
C LEU A 87 11.72 -3.04 7.39
N CYS A 88 10.43 -2.76 7.15
CA CYS A 88 9.32 -3.50 7.76
C CYS A 88 8.78 -4.63 6.88
N SER A 89 9.08 -4.65 5.58
CA SER A 89 8.65 -5.71 4.65
C SER A 89 9.09 -7.12 5.05
N ALA A 90 10.26 -7.24 5.72
CA ALA A 90 10.79 -8.52 6.19
C ALA A 90 9.90 -9.17 7.26
N ARG A 91 9.24 -8.37 8.11
CA ARG A 91 8.31 -8.83 9.16
C ARG A 91 7.04 -9.45 8.56
N GLY A 92 6.50 -8.83 7.50
CA GLY A 92 5.34 -9.36 6.79
C GLY A 92 5.57 -10.75 6.18
N ARG A 93 6.80 -11.03 5.70
CA ARG A 93 7.17 -12.36 5.17
C ARG A 93 7.23 -13.44 6.25
N LEU A 94 7.72 -13.10 7.45
CA LEU A 94 7.76 -14.01 8.59
C LEU A 94 6.35 -14.31 9.13
N ALA A 95 5.49 -13.29 9.19
CA ALA A 95 4.08 -13.45 9.57
C ALA A 95 3.28 -14.28 8.53
N SER A 96 3.49 -14.04 7.24
CA SER A 96 2.80 -14.76 6.16
C SER A 96 3.24 -16.22 6.01
N ALA A 97 4.49 -16.53 6.41
CA ALA A 97 4.95 -17.92 6.55
C ALA A 97 4.28 -18.69 7.71
N GLN A 98 3.70 -17.98 8.69
CA GLN A 98 3.03 -18.57 9.86
C GLN A 98 1.50 -18.42 9.87
N GLY A 99 0.92 -17.61 8.97
CA GLY A 99 -0.53 -17.50 8.85
C GLY A 99 -0.99 -16.57 7.74
N SER A 100 -1.54 -17.15 6.68
CA SER A 100 -2.26 -16.50 5.57
C SER A 100 -1.45 -15.52 4.69
N PRO A 101 -1.82 -15.36 3.40
CA PRO A 101 -1.05 -14.55 2.47
C PRO A 101 -1.16 -13.07 2.85
N ALA A 102 -0.02 -12.40 2.93
CA ALA A 102 0.04 -10.94 3.00
C ALA A 102 -0.81 -10.35 1.87
N SER A 103 -1.68 -9.40 2.22
CA SER A 103 -2.44 -8.62 1.24
C SER A 103 -1.47 -7.73 0.47
N GLU A 104 -0.81 -8.29 -0.55
CA GLU A 104 -0.06 -7.55 -1.55
C GLU A 104 -1.04 -6.65 -2.33
N THR A 105 -1.22 -5.40 -1.88
CA THR A 105 -2.12 -4.44 -2.56
C THR A 105 -1.43 -3.75 -3.75
N ASN A 106 -0.40 -4.37 -4.32
CA ASN A 106 0.22 -3.99 -5.59
C ASN A 106 0.05 -5.07 -6.67
N GLN A 107 -0.97 -5.93 -6.54
CA GLN A 107 -1.44 -6.73 -7.68
C GLN A 107 -2.36 -5.86 -8.56
N ALA A 108 -1.78 -5.32 -9.63
CA ALA A 108 -2.51 -4.63 -10.68
C ALA A 108 -3.71 -5.48 -11.16
N THR A 109 -4.91 -5.15 -10.69
CA THR A 109 -6.16 -5.66 -11.27
C THR A 109 -7.01 -4.47 -11.73
N LEU A 110 -6.48 -3.72 -12.69
CA LEU A 110 -7.32 -3.15 -13.74
C LEU A 110 -7.43 -4.21 -14.83
N ARG A 111 -8.13 -5.32 -14.55
CA ARG A 111 -8.64 -6.16 -15.62
C ARG A 111 -9.83 -5.41 -16.22
N GLY A 112 -9.58 -4.72 -17.32
CA GLY A 112 -10.65 -4.23 -18.18
C GLY A 112 -11.57 -5.40 -18.49
N SER A 113 -12.85 -5.25 -18.16
CA SER A 113 -13.89 -6.19 -18.52
C SER A 113 -14.13 -6.12 -20.03
N ALA A 114 -13.31 -6.82 -20.81
CA ALA A 114 -13.69 -7.20 -22.15
C ALA A 114 -14.56 -8.45 -22.03
N THR A 115 -15.84 -8.34 -22.40
CA THR A 115 -16.70 -9.52 -22.59
C THR A 115 -15.98 -10.49 -23.53
N PRO A 116 -15.73 -11.75 -23.12
CA PRO A 116 -15.13 -12.72 -24.03
C PRO A 116 -16.13 -12.95 -25.15
N LEU A 117 -15.76 -12.56 -26.37
CA LEU A 117 -16.55 -12.86 -27.55
C LEU A 117 -16.62 -14.39 -27.64
N HIS A 118 -17.82 -14.94 -27.45
CA HIS A 118 -18.04 -16.38 -27.45
C HIS A 118 -17.53 -16.98 -28.78
N PRO A 119 -16.83 -18.14 -28.76
CA PRO A 119 -16.32 -18.77 -29.98
C PRO A 119 -17.42 -19.08 -31.01
N ARG A 120 -18.68 -19.22 -30.56
CA ARG A 120 -19.86 -19.36 -31.43
C ARG A 120 -20.14 -18.12 -32.29
N LEU A 121 -19.86 -16.91 -31.79
CA LEU A 121 -20.09 -15.67 -32.53
C LEU A 121 -19.04 -15.49 -33.64
N LEU A 122 -17.79 -15.90 -33.37
CA LEU A 122 -16.72 -15.93 -34.37
C LEU A 122 -17.00 -16.95 -35.49
N ALA A 123 -17.55 -18.12 -35.15
CA ALA A 123 -17.94 -19.12 -36.13
C ALA A 123 -19.08 -18.63 -37.05
N LEU A 124 -20.04 -17.86 -36.52
CA LEU A 124 -21.14 -17.28 -37.32
C LEU A 124 -20.69 -16.19 -38.29
N LEU A 125 -19.62 -15.45 -37.97
CA LEU A 125 -19.04 -14.42 -38.84
C LEU A 125 -18.15 -14.99 -39.96
N ALA A 126 -17.70 -16.25 -39.83
CA ALA A 126 -16.87 -16.93 -40.82
C ALA A 126 -17.68 -17.68 -41.90
N LEU A 127 -18.99 -17.88 -41.71
CA LEU A 127 -19.83 -18.60 -42.67
C LEU A 127 -20.09 -17.92 -44.04
N PRO A 128 -20.02 -16.60 -44.23
CA PRO A 128 -20.30 -16.01 -45.54
C PRO A 128 -19.08 -15.99 -46.48
N LEU A 129 -17.93 -16.54 -46.07
CA LEU A 129 -16.72 -16.66 -46.91
C LEU A 129 -16.57 -18.02 -47.61
N LEU A 130 -17.55 -18.91 -47.45
CA LEU A 130 -17.51 -20.28 -47.99
C LEU A 130 -18.68 -20.60 -48.94
N LEU A 131 -19.38 -19.59 -49.46
CA LEU A 131 -20.37 -19.75 -50.52
C LEU A 131 -20.04 -18.88 -51.73
#